data_AF-A0A1G7H1R6-F1
#
_entry.id   AF-A0A1G7H1R6-F1
#
_cell.length_a   1.000
_cell.length_b   1.000
_cell.length_c   1.000
_cell.angle_alpha   90.00
_cell.angle_beta   90.00
_cell.angle_gamma   90.00
#
_symmetry.space_group_name_H-M   'P 1'
#
loop_
_entity.id
_entity.type
_entity.pdbx_description
1 polymer ?
#
loop_
_entity_poly.entity_id
_entity_poly.type
_entity_poly.pdbx_seq_one_letter_code
_entity_poly.pdbx_strand_id
1 'polypeptide(L)'
;MSDNEGRKDLRMPDDDEVFAVVTNMLGANRVRVRCMDGVERTARIPGKMQKRIWIREDDVVLVEPWDWQDEKADITWRYEKQEADQLRQEGHIQE
;
A
#
# COMPACT_ATOMS: atom_id res chain seq x y z
N MET A 1 -3.28 -30.89 -3.10
CA MET A 1 -3.54 -31.05 -4.55
C MET A 1 -4.47 -29.92 -4.90
N SER A 2 -3.92 -28.73 -5.13
CA SER A 2 -3.46 -28.16 -6.42
C SER A 2 -4.60 -27.49 -7.20
N ASP A 3 -4.80 -26.21 -6.88
CA ASP A 3 -5.14 -25.15 -7.82
C ASP A 3 -4.24 -23.99 -7.34
N ASN A 4 -3.05 -23.73 -7.90
CA ASN A 4 -2.89 -22.97 -9.13
C ASN A 4 -4.12 -22.13 -9.51
N GLU A 5 -4.57 -21.24 -8.62
CA GLU A 5 -5.28 -20.04 -9.08
C GLU A 5 -4.20 -19.10 -9.61
N GLY A 6 -4.11 -19.05 -10.94
CA GLY A 6 -3.16 -18.23 -11.66
C GLY A 6 -3.21 -16.77 -11.23
N ARG A 7 -2.12 -16.05 -11.51
CA ARG A 7 -1.97 -14.60 -11.34
C ARG A 7 -3.32 -13.89 -11.28
N LYS A 8 -3.69 -13.40 -10.09
CA LYS A 8 -4.89 -12.59 -9.96
C LYS A 8 -4.65 -11.28 -10.70
N ASP A 9 -5.69 -10.76 -11.33
CA ASP A 9 -5.68 -9.41 -11.88
C ASP A 9 -5.68 -8.45 -10.68
N LEU A 10 -4.47 -8.08 -10.25
CA LEU A 10 -4.28 -7.17 -9.13
C LEU A 10 -4.53 -5.74 -9.60
N ARG A 11 -5.10 -4.91 -8.73
CA ARG A 11 -5.21 -3.48 -9.00
C ARG A 11 -3.80 -2.91 -9.15
N MET A 12 -3.51 -2.22 -10.24
CA MET A 12 -2.30 -1.42 -10.39
C MET A 12 -2.56 0.02 -9.94
N PRO A 13 -1.52 0.77 -9.51
CA PRO A 13 -1.64 2.18 -9.24
C PRO A 13 -2.11 2.94 -10.48
N ASP A 14 -3.00 3.91 -10.27
CA ASP A 14 -3.34 4.94 -11.24
C ASP A 14 -2.20 6.00 -11.35
N ASP A 15 -2.29 6.97 -12.28
CA ASP A 15 -1.24 7.98 -12.53
C ASP A 15 -0.82 8.78 -11.28
N ASP A 16 -1.73 8.99 -10.32
CA ASP A 16 -1.52 9.73 -9.07
C ASP A 16 -1.30 8.81 -7.85
N GLU A 17 -1.16 7.50 -8.06
CA GLU A 17 -0.93 6.54 -6.99
C GLU A 17 0.46 5.90 -7.07
N VAL A 18 0.95 5.49 -5.92
CA VAL A 18 2.23 4.78 -5.79
C VAL A 18 2.08 3.59 -4.86
N PHE A 19 2.75 2.50 -5.22
CA PHE A 19 2.95 1.38 -4.30
C PHE A 19 3.76 1.85 -3.10
N ALA A 20 3.36 1.37 -1.92
CA ALA A 20 4.11 1.62 -0.70
C ALA A 20 4.00 0.44 0.28
N VAL A 21 4.99 0.34 1.16
CA VAL A 21 5.01 -0.64 2.26
C VAL A 21 4.88 0.10 3.58
N VAL A 22 3.99 -0.38 4.45
CA VAL A 22 3.82 0.21 5.80
C VAL A 22 5.03 -0.12 6.65
N THR A 23 5.76 0.91 7.07
CA THR A 23 6.97 0.76 7.89
C THR A 23 6.69 0.89 9.38
N ASN A 24 5.75 1.76 9.77
CA ASN A 24 5.47 2.02 11.19
C ASN A 24 4.05 2.56 11.40
N MET A 25 3.41 2.19 12.50
CA MET A 25 2.10 2.70 12.92
C MET A 25 2.26 3.95 13.80
N LEU A 26 1.94 5.13 13.27
CA LEU A 26 2.07 6.40 14.00
C LEU A 26 0.88 6.70 14.93
N GLY A 27 -0.24 5.99 14.76
CA GLY A 27 -1.48 6.23 15.48
C GLY A 27 -2.29 7.40 14.91
N ALA A 28 -3.44 7.71 15.53
CA ALA A 28 -4.36 8.75 15.06
C ALA A 28 -4.68 8.66 13.54
N ASN A 29 -4.92 7.43 13.06
CA ASN A 29 -5.22 7.08 11.67
C ASN A 29 -4.10 7.44 10.68
N ARG A 30 -2.86 7.51 11.16
CA ARG A 30 -1.67 7.76 10.35
C ARG A 30 -0.66 6.63 10.49
N VAL A 31 0.02 6.34 9.41
CA VAL A 31 1.10 5.35 9.33
C VAL A 31 2.25 5.94 8.51
N ARG A 32 3.46 5.47 8.76
CA ARG A 32 4.61 5.75 7.92
C ARG A 32 4.69 4.69 6.85
N VAL A 33 4.84 5.12 5.61
CA VAL A 33 4.99 4.24 4.46
C VAL A 33 6.28 4.57 3.73
N ARG A 34 6.91 3.54 3.17
CA ARG A 34 7.99 3.67 2.19
C ARG A 34 7.40 3.47 0.80
N CYS A 35 7.40 4.52 0.00
CA CYS A 35 6.88 4.49 -1.36
C CYS A 35 7.94 3.97 -2.33
N MET A 36 7.50 3.34 -3.43
CA MET A 36 8.39 2.79 -4.47
C MET A 36 9.08 3.85 -5.32
N ASP A 37 8.71 5.12 -5.17
CA ASP A 37 9.43 6.26 -5.75
C ASP A 37 10.64 6.70 -4.91
N GLY A 38 10.89 6.04 -3.77
CA GLY A 38 12.02 6.30 -2.88
C GLY A 38 11.73 7.31 -1.77
N VAL A 39 10.51 7.85 -1.69
CA VAL A 39 10.12 8.81 -0.65
C VAL A 39 9.41 8.11 0.51
N GLU A 40 9.77 8.43 1.74
CA GLU A 40 8.99 8.00 2.91
C GLU A 40 7.92 9.03 3.24
N ARG A 41 6.65 8.61 3.22
CA ARG A 41 5.50 9.49 3.44
C ARG A 41 4.74 9.12 4.70
N THR A 42 4.05 10.11 5.26
CA THR A 42 3.02 9.88 6.29
C THR A 42 1.68 9.69 5.61
N ALA A 43 1.23 8.45 5.53
CA ALA A 43 -0.04 8.11 4.92
C ALA A 43 -1.19 8.16 5.95
N ARG A 44 -2.32 8.75 5.55
CA ARG A 44 -3.56 8.76 6.32
C ARG A 44 -4.46 7.61 5.89
N ILE A 45 -5.06 6.93 6.86
CA ILE A 45 -6.05 5.89 6.63
C ILE A 45 -7.44 6.55 6.59
N PRO A 46 -8.17 6.54 5.46
CA PRO A 46 -9.53 7.04 5.42
C PRO A 46 -10.43 6.28 6.39
N GLY A 47 -11.30 6.97 7.11
CA GLY A 47 -12.16 6.34 8.13
C GLY A 47 -13.08 5.23 7.56
N LYS A 48 -13.42 5.30 6.27
CA LYS A 48 -14.15 4.26 5.54
C LYS A 48 -13.36 2.94 5.45
N MET A 49 -12.04 3.05 5.30
CA MET A 49 -11.09 1.95 5.20
C MET A 49 -10.79 1.37 6.58
N GLN A 50 -10.53 2.22 7.57
CA GLN A 50 -10.24 1.80 8.94
C GLN A 50 -11.32 0.90 9.54
N LYS A 51 -12.60 1.12 9.19
CA LYS A 51 -13.73 0.30 9.67
C LYS A 51 -13.78 -1.10 9.05
N ARG A 52 -13.09 -1.33 7.93
CA ARG A 52 -13.19 -2.56 7.13
C ARG A 52 -11.89 -3.34 7.04
N ILE A 53 -10.77 -2.63 7.06
CA ILE A 53 -9.45 -3.18 6.75
C ILE A 53 -8.52 -2.86 7.91
N TRP A 54 -7.86 -3.90 8.41
CA TRP A 54 -6.86 -3.80 9.47
C TRP A 54 -5.46 -3.69 8.87
N ILE A 55 -4.93 -2.48 8.80
CA ILE A 55 -3.57 -2.23 8.30
C ILE A 55 -2.57 -2.46 9.44
N ARG A 56 -1.47 -3.15 9.13
CA ARG A 56 -0.35 -3.47 10.02
C ARG A 56 0.97 -3.10 9.34
N GLU A 57 2.04 -3.16 10.12
CA GLU A 57 3.41 -3.07 9.60
C GLU A 57 3.67 -4.21 8.59
N ASP A 58 4.49 -3.94 7.58
CA ASP A 58 4.79 -4.81 6.43
C ASP A 58 3.66 -5.00 5.40
N ASP A 59 2.47 -4.47 5.65
CA ASP A 59 1.40 -4.50 4.64
C ASP A 59 1.78 -3.66 3.40
N VAL A 60 1.48 -4.22 2.22
CA VAL A 60 1.58 -3.49 0.96
C VAL A 60 0.28 -2.73 0.72
N VAL A 61 0.42 -1.46 0.36
CA VAL A 61 -0.68 -0.53 0.13
C VAL A 61 -0.46 0.30 -1.13
N LEU A 62 -1.55 0.83 -1.67
CA LEU A 62 -1.50 1.97 -2.59
C LEU A 62 -1.73 3.25 -1.81
N VAL A 63 -0.92 4.25 -2.12
CA VAL A 63 -1.04 5.58 -1.54
C VAL A 63 -1.12 6.62 -2.63
N GLU A 64 -1.95 7.64 -2.41
CA GLU A 64 -2.12 8.81 -3.26
C GLU A 64 -1.42 9.99 -2.57
N PRO A 65 -0.22 10.41 -3.01
CA PRO A 65 0.47 11.58 -2.47
C PRO A 65 -0.36 12.86 -2.63
N TRP A 66 -0.20 13.80 -1.72
CA TRP A 66 -0.90 15.10 -1.83
C TRP A 66 -0.16 16.04 -2.76
N ASP A 67 -0.86 16.65 -3.73
CA ASP A 67 -0.31 17.60 -4.71
C ASP A 67 0.47 18.77 -4.09
N TRP A 68 0.11 19.16 -2.87
CA TRP A 68 0.65 20.32 -2.16
C TRP A 68 1.62 19.97 -1.03
N GLN A 69 1.72 18.69 -0.65
CA GLN A 69 2.62 18.23 0.40
C GLN A 69 3.07 16.79 0.15
N ASP A 70 4.18 16.64 -0.56
CA ASP A 70 4.74 15.34 -0.96
C ASP A 70 5.05 14.41 0.23
N GLU A 71 5.34 14.95 1.42
CA GLU A 71 5.56 14.14 2.63
C GLU A 71 4.29 13.43 3.14
N LYS A 72 3.12 13.74 2.58
CA LYS A 72 1.82 13.19 3.00
C LYS A 72 1.12 12.50 1.84
N ALA A 73 0.34 11.49 2.21
CA ALA A 73 -0.49 10.73 1.28
C ALA A 73 -1.76 10.24 1.97
N ASP A 74 -2.76 9.82 1.21
CA ASP A 74 -3.89 9.01 1.70
C ASP A 74 -3.77 7.57 1.19
N ILE A 75 -4.12 6.59 2.03
CA ILE A 75 -4.16 5.17 1.62
C ILE A 75 -5.45 4.89 0.87
N THR A 76 -5.34 4.37 -0.34
CA THR A 76 -6.48 4.06 -1.21
C THR A 76 -6.79 2.57 -1.22
N TRP A 77 -5.77 1.72 -1.18
CA TRP A 77 -5.89 0.26 -1.23
C TRP A 77 -4.91 -0.46 -0.32
N ARG A 78 -5.26 -1.68 0.10
CA ARG A 78 -4.36 -2.60 0.79
C ARG A 78 -4.46 -3.95 0.10
N TYR A 79 -3.31 -4.53 -0.22
CA TYR A 79 -3.21 -5.88 -0.76
C TYR A 79 -3.17 -6.90 0.38
N GLU A 80 -3.83 -8.04 0.16
CA GLU A 80 -3.64 -9.21 0.99
C GLU A 80 -2.23 -9.77 0.81
N LYS A 81 -1.80 -10.62 1.75
CA LYS A 81 -0.46 -11.19 1.74
C LYS A 81 -0.12 -11.89 0.41
N GLN A 82 -1.04 -12.68 -0.14
CA GLN A 82 -0.82 -13.40 -1.39
C GLN A 82 -0.67 -12.45 -2.59
N GLU A 83 -1.45 -11.37 -2.62
CA GLU A 83 -1.39 -10.34 -3.66
C GLU A 83 -0.07 -9.56 -3.55
N ALA A 84 0.34 -9.19 -2.34
CA ALA A 84 1.62 -8.57 -2.06
C ALA A 84 2.80 -9.45 -2.50
N ASP A 85 2.74 -10.76 -2.22
CA ASP A 85 3.77 -11.72 -2.63
C ASP A 85 3.83 -11.86 -4.16
N GLN A 86 2.70 -11.75 -4.86
CA GLN A 86 2.68 -11.72 -6.33
C GLN A 86 3.32 -10.43 -6.87
N LEU A 87 2.98 -9.25 -6.32
CA LEU A 87 3.58 -7.98 -6.72
C LEU A 87 5.11 -7.94 -6.51
N ARG A 88 5.59 -8.54 -5.42
CA ARG A 88 7.03 -8.72 -5.16
C ARG A 88 7.69 -9.63 -6.19
N GLN A 89 7.06 -10.77 -6.52
CA GLN A 89 7.56 -11.70 -7.55
C GLN A 89 7.58 -11.09 -8.95
N GLU A 90 6.62 -10.20 -9.26
CA GLU A 90 6.54 -9.48 -10.53
C GLU A 90 7.50 -8.28 -10.59
N GLY A 91 8.13 -7.91 -9.46
CA GLY A 91 9.13 -6.83 -9.39
C GLY A 91 8.53 -5.42 -9.27
N HIS A 92 7.24 -5.30 -8.97
CA HIS A 92 6.57 -4.01 -8.75
C HIS A 92 6.91 -3.37 -7.39
N ILE A 93 7.38 -4.19 -6.44
CA ILE A 93 7.68 -3.80 -5.07
C ILE A 93 9.12 -4.23 -4.77
N GLN A 94 9.97 -3.28 -4.39
CA GLN A 94 11.32 -3.53 -3.92
C GLN A 94 11.36 -3.41 -2.38
N GLU A 95 11.97 -4.40 -1.72
CA GLU A 95 12.21 -4.39 -0.26
C GLU A 95 13.25 -3.34 0.17
#